data_AF-A0A8S9MDS8-F1
#
_entry.id   AF-A0A8S9MDS8-F1
#
_cell.length_a   1.000
_cell.length_b   1.000
_cell.length_c   1.000
_cell.angle_alpha   90.00
_cell.angle_beta   90.00
_cell.angle_gamma   90.00
#
_symmetry.space_group_name_H-M   'P 1'
#
loop_
_entity.id
_entity.type
_entity.pdbx_description
1 polymer ?
#
loop_
_entity_poly.entity_id
_entity_poly.type
_entity_poly.pdbx_seq_one_letter_code
_entity_poly.pdbx_strand_id
1 'polypeptide(L)'
;DAPDQVESSWGIPLSEAVVVRKKRAFWQRSWNYWDVIRLVQVAGVHFLSLLAPFHLSWSAFRVFLWIVAINGICITLCYHRNLSHRSFDLPKWLEYLLAYGGLLAFQGDTIEWVSNHRYHHKHCDTQRDPHSPTQGFWFSHMAWIFDSGHIHKKVWSIVKKKSN
;
A
#
# COMPACT_ATOMS: atom_id res chain seq x y z
N ASP A 1 -10.25 -21.46 -9.02
CA ASP A 1 -9.00 -20.73 -9.34
C ASP A 1 -8.06 -21.69 -10.02
N ALA A 2 -7.83 -21.49 -11.32
CA ALA A 2 -7.20 -22.47 -12.18
C ALA A 2 -5.68 -22.61 -11.88
N PRO A 3 -5.15 -23.85 -11.78
CA PRO A 3 -3.76 -24.15 -11.39
C PRO A 3 -2.71 -23.87 -12.48
N ASP A 4 -3.12 -23.36 -13.63
CA ASP A 4 -2.35 -23.18 -14.86
C ASP A 4 -1.52 -21.88 -14.92
N GLN A 5 -1.59 -21.03 -13.90
CA GLN A 5 -0.96 -19.71 -13.90
C GLN A 5 0.34 -19.63 -13.09
N VAL A 6 0.77 -20.70 -12.42
CA VAL A 6 1.98 -20.72 -11.57
C VAL A 6 3.23 -20.88 -12.46
N GLU A 7 4.10 -19.88 -12.45
CA GLU A 7 5.38 -19.86 -13.19
C GLU A 7 6.48 -20.57 -12.39
N SER A 8 6.55 -20.29 -11.09
CA SER A 8 7.53 -20.88 -10.17
C SER A 8 7.09 -20.70 -8.72
N SER A 9 7.69 -21.50 -7.83
CA SER A 9 7.46 -21.40 -6.39
C SER A 9 8.71 -21.68 -5.57
N TRP A 10 8.89 -20.97 -4.46
CA TRP A 10 10.01 -21.15 -3.54
C TRP A 10 9.60 -20.81 -2.10
N GLY A 11 10.28 -21.40 -1.11
CA GLY A 11 10.06 -21.10 0.30
C GLY A 11 10.68 -19.75 0.70
N ILE A 12 10.06 -19.06 1.66
CA ILE A 12 10.65 -17.88 2.29
C ILE A 12 11.52 -18.34 3.46
N PRO A 13 12.81 -17.94 3.57
CA PRO A 13 13.65 -18.30 4.70
C PRO A 13 12.97 -17.95 6.03
N LEU A 14 12.99 -18.89 6.99
CA LEU A 14 12.39 -18.75 8.32
C LEU A 14 10.87 -18.57 8.34
N SER A 15 10.16 -18.98 7.28
CA SER A 15 8.69 -18.93 7.20
C SER A 15 8.12 -20.20 6.58
N GLU A 16 6.93 -20.59 7.02
CA GLU A 16 6.15 -21.69 6.41
C GLU A 16 5.48 -21.27 5.09
N ALA A 17 5.51 -19.96 4.78
CA ALA A 17 4.90 -19.43 3.57
C ALA A 17 5.70 -19.78 2.32
N VAL A 18 4.99 -20.19 1.28
CA VAL A 18 5.53 -20.45 -0.05
C VAL A 18 5.18 -19.28 -0.97
N VAL A 19 6.18 -18.73 -1.64
CA VAL A 19 5.95 -17.79 -2.73
C VAL A 19 5.45 -18.57 -3.93
N VAL A 20 4.31 -18.18 -4.47
CA VAL A 20 3.72 -18.68 -5.71
C VAL A 20 3.73 -17.54 -6.70
N ARG A 21 4.72 -17.52 -7.60
CA ARG A 21 4.82 -16.52 -8.64
C ARG A 21 3.93 -16.92 -9.81
N LYS A 22 3.04 -16.01 -10.22
CA LYS A 22 2.19 -16.21 -11.40
C LYS A 22 2.82 -15.61 -12.65
N LYS A 23 2.57 -16.22 -13.81
CA LYS A 23 3.04 -15.77 -15.14
C LYS A 23 2.62 -14.35 -15.52
N ARG A 24 1.59 -13.78 -14.86
CA ARG A 24 1.22 -12.36 -14.98
C ARG A 24 2.32 -11.48 -14.36
N ALA A 25 3.45 -11.45 -15.05
CA ALA A 25 4.52 -10.51 -14.84
C ALA A 25 3.92 -9.10 -14.94
N PHE A 26 4.36 -8.22 -14.05
CA PHE A 26 4.03 -6.79 -13.97
C PHE A 26 3.81 -6.08 -15.33
N TRP A 27 4.53 -6.53 -16.36
CA TRP A 27 4.53 -6.00 -17.73
C TRP A 27 3.39 -6.47 -18.64
N GLN A 28 2.73 -7.59 -18.33
CA GLN A 28 1.73 -8.24 -19.21
C GLN A 28 0.28 -7.99 -18.78
N ARG A 29 0.05 -7.02 -17.89
CA ARG A 29 -1.28 -6.65 -17.40
C ARG A 29 -1.77 -5.36 -18.06
N SER A 30 -3.09 -5.16 -18.08
CA SER A 30 -3.69 -3.92 -18.55
C SER A 30 -3.48 -2.81 -17.51
N TRP A 31 -2.78 -1.75 -17.90
CA TRP A 31 -2.61 -0.55 -17.09
C TRP A 31 -3.85 0.34 -17.21
N ASN A 32 -4.35 0.82 -16.07
CA ASN A 32 -5.38 1.84 -16.07
C ASN A 32 -4.78 3.23 -15.79
N TYR A 33 -5.62 4.25 -15.90
CA TYR A 33 -5.22 5.64 -15.67
C TYR A 33 -4.59 5.88 -14.28
N TRP A 34 -5.15 5.25 -13.23
CA TRP A 34 -4.65 5.38 -11.86
C TRP A 34 -3.29 4.70 -11.67
N ASP A 35 -3.06 3.57 -12.32
CA ASP A 35 -1.77 2.86 -12.29
C ASP A 35 -0.66 3.74 -12.87
N VAL A 36 -0.95 4.42 -13.98
CA VAL A 36 -0.01 5.34 -14.64
C VAL A 36 0.25 6.57 -13.76
N ILE A 37 -0.79 7.16 -13.15
CA ILE A 37 -0.60 8.27 -12.21
C ILE A 37 0.33 7.87 -11.07
N ARG A 38 0.07 6.73 -10.42
CA ARG A 38 0.89 6.25 -9.30
C ARG A 38 2.32 5.99 -9.74
N LEU A 39 2.52 5.40 -10.92
CA LEU A 39 3.85 5.18 -11.48
C LEU A 39 4.59 6.50 -11.68
N VAL A 40 3.95 7.49 -12.31
CA VAL A 40 4.55 8.82 -12.53
C VAL A 40 4.85 9.51 -11.21
N GLN A 41 3.95 9.46 -10.23
CA GLN A 41 4.14 10.04 -8.91
C GLN A 41 5.32 9.41 -8.17
N VAL A 42 5.35 8.08 -8.08
CA VAL A 42 6.43 7.34 -7.41
C VAL A 42 7.75 7.60 -8.13
N ALA A 43 7.81 7.41 -9.44
CA ALA A 43 9.03 7.65 -10.22
C ALA A 43 9.49 9.10 -10.09
N GLY A 44 8.57 10.07 -10.20
CA GLY A 44 8.87 11.50 -10.08
C GLY A 44 9.49 11.86 -8.73
N VAL A 45 8.92 11.40 -7.62
CA VAL A 45 9.50 11.62 -6.27
C VAL A 45 10.89 11.02 -6.16
N HIS A 46 11.11 9.82 -6.70
CA HIS A 46 12.43 9.17 -6.66
C HIS A 46 13.46 9.90 -7.53
N PHE A 47 13.08 10.36 -8.72
CA PHE A 47 13.97 11.17 -9.56
C PHE A 47 14.30 12.52 -8.91
N LEU A 48 13.32 13.19 -8.31
CA LEU A 48 13.56 14.42 -7.55
C LEU A 48 14.49 14.19 -6.35
N SER A 49 14.42 13.01 -5.70
CA SER A 49 15.30 12.68 -4.58
C SER A 49 16.78 12.64 -4.96
N LEU A 50 17.12 12.42 -6.25
CA LEU A 50 18.49 12.47 -6.75
C LEU A 50 19.10 13.88 -6.67
N LEU A 51 18.26 14.92 -6.54
CA LEU A 51 18.72 16.30 -6.33
C LEU A 51 19.07 16.60 -4.87
N ALA A 52 18.72 15.71 -3.92
CA ALA A 52 18.92 15.94 -2.49
C ALA A 52 20.38 16.29 -2.09
N PRO A 53 21.43 15.66 -2.66
CA PRO A 53 22.82 16.00 -2.31
C PRO A 53 23.19 17.47 -2.59
N PHE A 54 22.56 18.11 -3.59
CA PHE A 54 22.84 19.50 -3.96
C PHE A 54 22.11 20.52 -3.07
N HIS A 55 21.13 20.07 -2.29
CA HIS A 55 20.30 20.91 -1.43
C HIS A 55 20.40 20.52 0.05
N LEU A 56 21.37 19.68 0.40
CA LEU A 56 21.54 19.21 1.76
C LEU A 56 22.02 20.33 2.68
N SER A 57 21.19 20.65 3.66
CA SER A 57 21.54 21.51 4.79
C SER A 57 21.05 20.87 6.07
N TRP A 58 21.68 21.18 7.20
CA TRP A 58 21.24 20.67 8.50
C TRP A 58 19.82 21.10 8.87
N SER A 59 19.39 22.29 8.44
CA SER A 59 18.00 22.74 8.61
C SER A 59 17.05 21.89 7.78
N ALA A 60 17.34 21.67 6.49
CA ALA A 60 16.53 20.81 5.62
C ALA A 60 16.46 19.37 6.15
N PHE A 61 17.58 18.82 6.62
CA PHE A 61 17.63 17.48 7.20
C PHE A 61 16.76 17.36 8.46
N ARG A 62 16.80 18.35 9.36
CA ARG A 62 15.91 18.37 10.54
C ARG A 62 14.44 18.43 10.14
N VAL A 63 14.08 19.30 9.19
CA VAL A 63 12.70 19.40 8.69
C VAL A 63 12.25 18.07 8.07
N PHE A 64 13.11 17.42 7.29
CA PHE A 64 12.85 16.08 6.76
C PHE A 64 12.54 15.07 7.88
N LEU A 65 13.38 14.99 8.93
CA LEU A 65 13.13 14.09 10.06
C LEU A 65 11.79 14.39 10.76
N TRP A 66 11.47 15.66 10.96
CA TRP A 66 10.19 16.07 11.55
C TRP A 66 8.99 15.64 10.69
N ILE A 67 9.05 15.87 9.38
CA ILE A 67 7.99 15.47 8.44
C ILE A 67 7.82 13.94 8.44
N VAL A 68 8.92 13.18 8.38
CA VAL A 68 8.89 11.71 8.43
C VAL A 68 8.26 11.22 9.73
N ALA A 69 8.66 11.78 10.87
CA ALA A 69 8.13 11.38 12.17
C ALA A 69 6.62 11.69 12.30
N ILE A 70 6.21 12.92 11.95
CA ILE A 70 4.81 13.36 12.05
C ILE A 70 3.93 12.53 11.11
N ASN A 71 4.33 12.35 9.85
CA ASN A 71 3.56 11.56 8.88
C ASN A 71 3.46 10.09 9.32
N GLY A 72 4.56 9.52 9.84
CA GLY A 72 4.58 8.16 10.39
C GLY A 72 3.61 7.99 11.57
N ILE A 73 3.56 8.97 12.48
CA ILE A 73 2.60 9.01 13.59
C ILE A 73 1.17 9.11 13.06
N CYS A 74 0.90 9.99 12.09
CA CYS A 74 -0.43 10.17 11.53
C CYS A 74 -0.95 8.89 10.84
N ILE A 75 -0.14 8.22 10.03
CA ILE A 75 -0.50 6.92 9.43
C ILE A 75 -0.75 5.88 10.52
N THR A 76 0.15 5.78 11.51
CA THR A 76 0.06 4.75 12.55
C THR A 76 -1.14 4.94 13.46
N LEU A 77 -1.37 6.16 13.94
CA LEU A 77 -2.45 6.46 14.87
C LEU A 77 -3.79 6.55 14.15
N CYS A 78 -3.87 7.30 13.05
CA CYS A 78 -5.14 7.56 12.37
C CYS A 78 -5.49 6.46 11.38
N TYR A 79 -4.76 6.33 10.27
CA TYR A 79 -5.12 5.39 9.20
C TYR A 79 -5.15 3.94 9.71
N HIS A 80 -4.11 3.54 10.45
CA HIS A 80 -3.95 2.17 10.93
C HIS A 80 -4.81 1.87 12.17
N ARG A 81 -4.52 2.48 13.33
CA ARG A 81 -5.16 2.09 14.59
C ARG A 81 -6.59 2.60 14.74
N ASN A 82 -6.84 3.88 14.48
CA ASN A 82 -8.17 4.46 14.66
C ASN A 82 -9.12 4.07 13.52
N LEU A 83 -8.81 4.42 12.27
CA LEU A 83 -9.73 4.22 11.15
C LEU A 83 -9.82 2.75 10.73
N SER A 84 -8.71 2.02 10.61
CA SER A 84 -8.78 0.63 10.15
C SER A 84 -9.20 -0.34 11.24
N HIS A 85 -8.57 -0.27 12.42
CA HIS A 85 -8.78 -1.22 13.51
C HIS A 85 -9.75 -0.78 14.61
N ARG A 86 -10.20 0.48 14.59
CA ARG A 86 -11.10 1.02 15.63
C ARG A 86 -10.58 0.80 17.05
N SER A 87 -9.26 0.90 17.24
CA SER A 87 -8.61 0.59 18.53
C SER A 87 -8.88 1.61 19.63
N PHE A 88 -9.31 2.82 19.28
CA PHE A 88 -9.68 3.89 20.19
C PHE A 88 -10.51 4.95 19.45
N ASP A 89 -11.26 5.76 20.18
CA ASP A 89 -12.03 6.88 19.64
C ASP A 89 -11.26 8.20 19.72
N LEU A 90 -11.47 9.07 18.74
CA LEU A 90 -10.92 10.43 18.70
C LEU A 90 -12.05 11.45 18.53
N PRO A 91 -11.92 12.65 19.13
CA PRO A 91 -12.80 13.74 18.75
C PRO A 91 -12.59 14.08 17.27
N LYS A 92 -13.68 14.44 16.57
CA LYS A 92 -13.66 14.54 15.09
C LYS A 92 -12.65 15.53 14.53
N TRP A 93 -12.40 16.65 15.21
CA TRP A 93 -11.38 17.61 14.78
C TRP A 93 -9.97 17.00 14.78
N LEU A 94 -9.65 16.13 15.75
CA LEU A 94 -8.35 15.48 15.86
C LEU A 94 -8.25 14.30 14.88
N GLU A 95 -9.33 13.54 14.70
CA GLU A 95 -9.42 12.52 13.66
C GLU A 95 -9.13 13.12 12.28
N TYR A 96 -9.75 14.26 11.94
CA TYR A 96 -9.51 14.95 10.67
C TYR A 96 -8.11 15.55 10.55
N LEU A 97 -7.57 16.13 11.63
CA LEU A 97 -6.21 16.66 11.64
C LEU A 97 -5.19 15.54 11.35
N LEU A 98 -5.31 14.41 12.03
CA LEU A 98 -4.40 13.28 11.85
C LEU A 98 -4.63 12.58 10.50
N ALA A 99 -5.88 12.50 10.03
CA ALA A 99 -6.17 11.97 8.69
C ALA A 99 -5.53 12.83 7.59
N TYR A 100 -5.58 14.16 7.74
CA TYR A 100 -4.90 15.09 6.84
C TYR A 100 -3.38 14.92 6.89
N GLY A 101 -2.79 14.77 8.08
CA GLY A 101 -1.37 14.42 8.22
C GLY A 101 -1.02 13.08 7.55
N GLY A 102 -1.93 12.09 7.61
CA GLY A 102 -1.77 10.81 6.90
C GLY A 102 -1.80 10.96 5.38
N LEU A 103 -2.66 11.84 4.86
CA LEU A 103 -2.70 12.18 3.44
C LEU A 103 -1.36 12.74 2.95
N LEU A 104 -0.71 13.59 3.76
CA LEU A 104 0.61 14.15 3.46
C LEU A 104 1.75 13.10 3.47
N ALA A 105 1.50 11.89 3.96
CA ALA A 105 2.47 10.80 3.93
C ALA A 105 2.59 10.13 2.55
N PHE A 106 1.75 10.51 1.57
CA PHE A 106 1.81 10.04 0.19
C PHE A 106 1.61 8.51 0.03
N GLN A 107 0.77 7.91 0.89
CA GLN A 107 0.46 6.47 0.87
C GLN A 107 -0.89 6.12 0.21
N GLY A 108 -1.50 7.07 -0.51
CA GLY A 108 -2.85 6.94 -1.06
C GLY A 108 -3.91 7.64 -0.21
N ASP A 109 -5.13 7.72 -0.74
CA ASP A 109 -6.23 8.35 -0.02
C ASP A 109 -6.70 7.50 1.18
N THR A 110 -7.33 8.17 2.14
CA THR A 110 -7.72 7.54 3.42
C THR A 110 -8.67 6.36 3.22
N ILE A 111 -9.61 6.45 2.28
CA ILE A 111 -10.64 5.41 2.09
C ILE A 111 -10.01 4.18 1.43
N GLU A 112 -9.20 4.38 0.39
CA GLU A 112 -8.48 3.30 -0.27
C GLU A 112 -7.53 2.60 0.72
N TRP A 113 -6.72 3.35 1.46
CA TRP A 113 -5.76 2.79 2.41
C TRP A 113 -6.46 1.92 3.46
N VAL A 114 -7.51 2.46 4.11
CA VAL A 114 -8.26 1.75 5.15
C VAL A 114 -8.96 0.50 4.58
N SER A 115 -9.50 0.61 3.36
CA SER A 115 -10.18 -0.52 2.71
C SER A 115 -9.21 -1.64 2.35
N ASN A 116 -8.05 -1.30 1.77
CA ASN A 116 -6.98 -2.24 1.45
C ASN A 116 -6.44 -2.91 2.71
N HIS A 117 -6.17 -2.13 3.75
CA HIS A 117 -5.60 -2.62 5.01
C HIS A 117 -6.54 -3.61 5.73
N ARG A 118 -7.83 -3.28 5.84
CA ARG A 118 -8.84 -4.19 6.40
C ARG A 118 -8.97 -5.47 5.58
N TYR A 119 -8.90 -5.34 4.25
CA TYR A 119 -9.04 -6.48 3.35
C TYR A 119 -7.78 -7.38 3.36
N HIS A 120 -6.59 -6.80 3.54
CA HIS A 120 -5.34 -7.50 3.82
C HIS A 120 -5.47 -8.33 5.11
N HIS A 121 -5.83 -7.71 6.25
CA HIS A 121 -6.00 -8.46 7.51
C HIS A 121 -7.02 -9.59 7.40
N LYS A 122 -8.10 -9.40 6.64
CA LYS A 122 -9.11 -10.45 6.42
C LYS A 122 -8.60 -11.64 5.61
N HIS A 123 -7.60 -11.44 4.74
CA HIS A 123 -7.13 -12.45 3.80
C HIS A 123 -5.60 -12.62 3.80
N CYS A 124 -4.96 -12.28 4.92
CA CYS A 124 -3.51 -12.18 5.05
C CYS A 124 -2.82 -13.42 4.49
N ASP A 125 -1.75 -13.21 3.74
CA ASP A 125 -0.89 -14.26 3.15
C ASP A 125 -1.59 -15.19 2.13
N THR A 126 -2.84 -14.90 1.77
CA THR A 126 -3.56 -15.65 0.72
C THR A 126 -3.46 -14.95 -0.64
N GLN A 127 -3.88 -15.66 -1.69
CA GLN A 127 -4.02 -15.08 -3.04
C GLN A 127 -5.01 -13.91 -3.12
N ARG A 128 -5.91 -13.80 -2.13
CA ARG A 128 -6.88 -12.71 -2.05
C ARG A 128 -6.23 -11.44 -1.53
N ASP A 129 -5.24 -11.51 -0.65
CA ASP A 129 -4.50 -10.36 -0.13
C ASP A 129 -4.05 -9.41 -1.26
N PRO A 130 -4.28 -8.08 -1.15
CA PRO A 130 -3.84 -7.09 -2.13
C PRO A 130 -2.33 -7.10 -2.36
N HIS A 131 -1.55 -7.35 -1.31
CA HIS A 131 -0.10 -7.24 -1.31
C HIS A 131 0.57 -8.43 -0.61
N SER A 132 0.05 -9.63 -0.88
CA SER A 132 0.55 -10.87 -0.27
C SER A 132 2.05 -11.05 -0.45
N PRO A 133 2.84 -11.35 0.60
CA PRO A 133 4.22 -11.76 0.44
C PRO A 133 4.34 -13.08 -0.33
N THR A 134 3.30 -13.92 -0.34
CA THR A 134 3.24 -15.16 -1.14
C THR A 134 3.17 -14.91 -2.64
N GLN A 135 3.05 -13.66 -3.10
CA GLN A 135 3.19 -13.28 -4.52
C GLN A 135 4.62 -12.82 -4.87
N GLY A 136 5.52 -12.76 -3.89
CA GLY A 136 6.94 -12.43 -4.05
C GLY A 136 7.31 -11.06 -3.49
N PHE A 137 8.55 -10.93 -3.04
CA PHE A 137 9.07 -9.73 -2.35
C PHE A 137 8.80 -8.43 -3.11
N TRP A 138 9.17 -8.36 -4.40
CA TRP A 138 8.98 -7.13 -5.17
C TRP A 138 7.51 -6.78 -5.39
N PHE A 139 6.64 -7.79 -5.45
CA PHE A 139 5.21 -7.56 -5.56
C PHE A 139 4.65 -6.96 -4.27
N SER A 140 4.87 -7.60 -3.12
CA SER A 140 4.36 -7.12 -1.83
C SER A 140 5.01 -5.80 -1.40
N HIS A 141 6.25 -5.55 -1.80
CA HIS A 141 6.96 -4.33 -1.47
C HIS A 141 6.50 -3.12 -2.28
N MET A 142 6.39 -3.23 -3.61
CA MET A 142 6.14 -2.08 -4.49
C MET A 142 5.16 -2.35 -5.63
N ALA A 143 5.25 -3.51 -6.30
CA ALA A 143 4.55 -3.68 -7.58
C ALA A 143 3.02 -3.65 -7.43
N TRP A 144 2.49 -4.07 -6.27
CA TRP A 144 1.06 -4.05 -5.97
C TRP A 144 0.43 -2.64 -6.05
N ILE A 145 1.19 -1.59 -5.73
CA ILE A 145 0.73 -0.19 -5.74
C ILE A 145 0.20 0.21 -7.11
N PHE A 146 0.83 -0.34 -8.15
CA PHE A 146 0.51 -0.06 -9.53
C PHE A 146 -0.57 -0.97 -10.11
N ASP A 147 -1.17 -1.89 -9.35
CA ASP A 147 -2.22 -2.81 -9.82
C ASP A 147 -3.62 -2.45 -9.28
N SER A 148 -3.96 -1.15 -9.38
CA SER A 148 -5.15 -0.57 -8.75
C SER A 148 -6.44 -1.22 -9.25
N GLY A 149 -6.53 -1.55 -10.54
CA GLY A 149 -7.75 -2.12 -11.12
C GLY A 149 -8.07 -3.51 -10.59
N HIS A 150 -7.05 -4.35 -10.42
CA HIS A 150 -7.20 -5.70 -9.87
C HIS A 150 -7.50 -5.66 -8.37
N ILE A 151 -6.78 -4.81 -7.63
CA ILE A 151 -6.97 -4.64 -6.19
C ILE A 151 -8.35 -4.08 -5.88
N HIS A 152 -8.78 -3.06 -6.62
CA HIS A 152 -10.11 -2.50 -6.48
C HIS A 152 -11.19 -3.57 -6.68
N LYS A 153 -11.07 -4.40 -7.73
CA LYS A 153 -12.01 -5.53 -7.94
C LYS A 153 -12.02 -6.51 -6.76
N LYS A 154 -10.84 -6.88 -6.23
CA LYS A 154 -10.73 -7.77 -5.05
C LYS A 154 -11.48 -7.18 -3.85
N VAL A 155 -11.14 -5.95 -3.45
CA VAL A 155 -11.67 -5.29 -2.25
C VAL A 155 -13.18 -5.02 -2.38
N TRP A 156 -13.62 -4.49 -3.52
CA TRP A 156 -15.01 -4.07 -3.72
C TRP A 156 -15.97 -5.20 -4.07
N SER A 157 -15.48 -6.35 -4.55
CA SER A 157 -16.33 -7.53 -4.79
C SER A 157 -17.03 -8.04 -3.51
N ILE A 158 -16.44 -7.81 -2.33
CA ILE A 158 -17.00 -8.22 -1.05
C ILE A 158 -18.11 -7.27 -0.58
N VAL A 159 -17.99 -5.97 -0.85
CA VAL A 159 -19.01 -4.98 -0.47
C VAL A 159 -20.34 -5.31 -1.14
N LYS A 160 -20.31 -5.65 -2.44
CA LYS A 160 -21.52 -6.05 -3.18
C LYS A 160 -22.12 -7.37 -2.67
N LYS A 161 -21.29 -8.34 -2.27
CA LYS A 161 -21.75 -9.64 -1.75
C LYS A 161 -22.41 -9.59 -0.37
N LYS A 162 -22.22 -8.50 0.39
CA LYS A 162 -22.84 -8.27 1.70
C LYS A 162 -24.17 -7.50 1.62
N SER A 163 -24.49 -6.96 0.44
CA SER A 163 -25.67 -6.12 0.18
C SER A 163 -26.81 -6.88 -0.53
N ASN A 164 -26.56 -8.14 -0.92
CA ASN A 164 -27.56 -9.10 -1.41
C ASN A 164 -27.69 -10.21 -0.37
#